data_AF-A0A8J4SIF8-F1
#
_entry.id   AF-A0A8J4SIF8-F1
#
_cell.length_a   1.000
_cell.length_b   1.000
_cell.length_c   1.000
_cell.angle_alpha   90.00
_cell.angle_beta   90.00
_cell.angle_gamma   90.00
#
_symmetry.space_group_name_H-M   'P 1'
#
loop_
_entity.id
_entity.type
_entity.pdbx_description
1 polymer ?
#
loop_
_entity_poly.entity_id
_entity_poly.type
_entity_poly.pdbx_seq_one_letter_code
_entity_poly.pdbx_strand_id
1 'polypeptide(L)'
;MVKKAMKSAKESNQERLEKVLKARQLALKMISNVTYGYTAAGFSGRMPCAQLADTIVQTGICTLEAAVRLIEGRSDWNANVVYGDTDSVFVLLKGRSKADAFRIGQEIADTVTVSNPKPVTLKLEKVYMGCVLVSKKRYVGYKYESPAQDVGVIESKGIETVRRDSCGVVQNAMQSSLQTLFTSCDLSKVKVGLEKYWLQILENRVPLKDFVFAKEVRLGTYTNGSAPPAALVSTKAMGKDPRAEPRYAERVPYIVVNGPPGARLVDLVVSPNDFFDKRMRYSVNYHYYIDKQVRHLDDARL
;
A
#
# COMPACT_ATOMS: atom_id res chain seq x y z
N MET A 1 -0.61 -5.21 -27.56
CA MET A 1 0.68 -4.85 -28.21
C MET A 1 1.70 -4.34 -27.19
N VAL A 2 1.49 -3.19 -26.52
CA VAL A 2 2.48 -2.61 -25.56
C VAL A 2 2.90 -3.58 -24.45
N LYS A 3 1.95 -4.29 -23.82
CA LYS A 3 2.27 -5.31 -22.78
C LYS A 3 3.14 -6.46 -23.32
N LYS A 4 2.98 -6.85 -24.60
CA LYS A 4 3.80 -7.90 -25.22
C LYS A 4 5.24 -7.40 -25.43
N ALA A 5 5.38 -6.20 -26.01
CA ALA A 5 6.69 -5.55 -26.16
C ALA A 5 7.40 -5.32 -24.82
N MET A 6 6.65 -4.97 -23.76
CA MET A 6 7.20 -4.83 -22.40
C MET A 6 7.74 -6.16 -21.86
N LYS A 7 7.07 -7.28 -22.14
CA LYS A 7 7.54 -8.61 -21.75
C LYS A 7 8.85 -8.96 -22.47
N SER A 8 8.92 -8.73 -23.78
CA SER A 8 10.14 -8.95 -24.56
C SER A 8 11.31 -8.06 -24.11
N ALA A 9 11.05 -6.80 -23.75
CA ALA A 9 12.07 -5.91 -23.20
C ALA A 9 12.62 -6.40 -21.85
N LYS A 10 11.76 -6.98 -21.01
CA LYS A 10 12.16 -7.62 -19.74
C LYS A 10 13.03 -8.85 -19.99
N GLU A 11 12.65 -9.69 -20.96
CA GLU A 11 13.42 -10.88 -21.37
C GLU A 11 14.79 -10.51 -21.97
N SER A 12 14.89 -9.36 -22.65
CA SER A 12 16.14 -8.81 -23.20
C SER A 12 16.94 -7.94 -22.22
N ASN A 13 16.58 -7.91 -20.92
CA ASN A 13 17.23 -7.10 -19.88
C ASN A 13 17.35 -5.59 -20.20
N GLN A 14 16.41 -5.03 -20.95
CA GLN A 14 16.41 -3.61 -21.32
C GLN A 14 15.60 -2.78 -20.31
N GLU A 15 16.15 -2.56 -19.11
CA GLU A 15 15.41 -1.90 -18.01
C GLU A 15 14.82 -0.53 -18.38
N ARG A 16 15.57 0.30 -19.11
CA ARG A 16 15.11 1.64 -19.50
C ARG A 16 13.90 1.54 -20.42
N LEU A 17 13.92 0.62 -21.38
CA LEU A 17 12.80 0.41 -22.29
C LEU A 17 11.60 -0.17 -21.55
N GLU A 18 11.80 -1.14 -20.65
CA GLU A 18 10.73 -1.69 -19.81
C GLU A 18 10.03 -0.58 -19.01
N LYS A 19 10.79 0.32 -18.36
CA LYS A 19 10.23 1.45 -17.60
C LYS A 19 9.38 2.36 -18.47
N VAL A 20 9.84 2.71 -19.68
CA VAL A 20 9.10 3.55 -20.63
C VAL A 20 7.83 2.85 -21.12
N LEU A 21 7.90 1.57 -21.48
CA LEU A 21 6.74 0.79 -21.94
C LEU A 21 5.71 0.59 -20.83
N LYS A 22 6.15 0.40 -19.59
CA LYS A 22 5.28 0.34 -18.40
C LYS A 22 4.55 1.66 -18.19
N ALA A 23 5.24 2.80 -18.27
CA ALA A 23 4.60 4.12 -18.20
C ALA A 23 3.55 4.31 -19.31
N ARG A 24 3.89 3.93 -20.55
CA ARG A 24 2.95 3.99 -21.69
C ARG A 24 1.72 3.10 -21.47
N GLN A 25 1.90 1.87 -20.97
CA GLN A 25 0.80 0.97 -20.65
C GLN A 25 -0.10 1.55 -19.55
N LEU A 26 0.47 2.17 -18.53
CA LEU A 26 -0.28 2.81 -17.45
C LEU A 26 -1.06 4.03 -17.95
N ALA A 27 -0.48 4.85 -18.84
CA ALA A 27 -1.18 5.96 -19.47
C ALA A 27 -2.39 5.49 -20.30
N LEU A 28 -2.22 4.44 -21.11
CA LEU A 28 -3.33 3.84 -21.86
C LEU A 28 -4.42 3.28 -20.94
N LYS A 29 -4.05 2.60 -19.85
CA LYS A 29 -4.99 2.13 -18.83
C LYS A 29 -5.74 3.30 -18.21
N MET A 30 -5.03 4.39 -17.89
CA MET A 30 -5.63 5.58 -17.29
C MET A 30 -6.66 6.19 -18.24
N ILE A 31 -6.34 6.33 -19.54
CA ILE A 31 -7.28 6.80 -20.57
C ILE A 31 -8.55 5.94 -20.57
N SER A 32 -8.44 4.61 -20.64
CA SER A 32 -9.62 3.74 -20.58
C SER A 32 -10.46 3.94 -19.32
N ASN A 33 -9.80 4.06 -18.16
CA ASN A 33 -10.48 4.27 -16.88
C ASN A 33 -11.17 5.64 -16.79
N VAL A 34 -10.55 6.72 -17.28
CA VAL A 34 -11.20 8.04 -17.29
C VAL A 34 -12.30 8.14 -18.34
N THR A 35 -12.22 7.40 -19.44
CA THR A 35 -13.34 7.30 -20.41
C THR A 35 -14.59 6.75 -19.74
N TYR A 36 -14.46 5.68 -18.94
CA TYR A 36 -15.55 5.20 -18.09
C TYR A 36 -15.97 6.27 -17.06
N GLY A 37 -15.02 6.83 -16.30
CA GLY A 37 -15.32 7.82 -15.25
C GLY A 37 -16.02 9.08 -15.77
N TYR A 38 -15.80 9.46 -17.03
CA TYR A 38 -16.47 10.58 -17.68
C TYR A 38 -17.99 10.40 -17.75
N THR A 39 -18.48 9.16 -17.86
CA THR A 39 -19.92 8.88 -17.90
C THR A 39 -20.65 9.30 -16.62
N ALA A 40 -19.98 9.31 -15.47
CA ALA A 40 -20.56 9.73 -14.19
C ALA A 40 -20.12 11.13 -13.72
N ALA A 41 -19.49 11.94 -14.59
CA ALA A 41 -18.89 13.23 -14.21
C ALA A 41 -19.95 14.34 -13.98
N GLY A 42 -20.85 14.19 -13.01
CA GLY A 42 -21.97 15.11 -12.77
C GLY A 42 -21.59 16.50 -12.24
N PHE A 43 -20.46 16.64 -11.52
CA PHE A 43 -20.08 17.92 -10.91
C PHE A 43 -19.39 18.89 -11.89
N SER A 44 -18.52 18.37 -12.78
CA SER A 44 -17.70 19.20 -13.67
C SER A 44 -17.66 18.69 -15.11
N GLY A 45 -18.38 17.61 -15.43
CA GLY A 45 -18.43 17.04 -16.77
C GLY A 45 -19.37 17.82 -17.68
N ARG A 46 -19.14 17.71 -19.00
CA ARG A 46 -19.95 18.41 -20.01
C ARG A 46 -21.13 17.58 -20.53
N MET A 47 -21.07 16.26 -20.40
CA MET A 47 -22.09 15.33 -20.90
C MET A 47 -22.15 14.05 -20.03
N PRO A 48 -22.60 14.15 -18.77
CA PRO A 48 -22.74 12.98 -17.90
C PRO A 48 -23.97 12.13 -18.29
N CYS A 49 -23.82 10.82 -18.18
CA CYS A 49 -24.87 9.81 -18.31
C CYS A 49 -24.76 8.81 -17.15
N ALA A 50 -25.33 9.17 -15.99
CA ALA A 50 -25.21 8.38 -14.76
C ALA A 50 -25.76 6.95 -14.92
N GLN A 51 -26.87 6.77 -15.65
CA GLN A 51 -27.48 5.48 -15.92
C GLN A 51 -26.53 4.50 -16.63
N LEU A 52 -25.70 5.00 -17.55
CA LEU A 52 -24.69 4.19 -18.21
C LEU A 52 -23.61 3.74 -17.22
N ALA A 53 -23.14 4.65 -16.37
CA ALA A 53 -22.16 4.32 -15.34
C ALA A 53 -22.69 3.26 -14.36
N ASP A 54 -23.92 3.44 -13.88
CA ASP A 54 -24.58 2.51 -12.96
C ASP A 54 -24.74 1.12 -13.58
N THR A 55 -25.15 1.07 -14.86
CA THR A 55 -25.28 -0.20 -15.60
C THR A 55 -23.93 -0.90 -15.74
N ILE A 56 -22.84 -0.17 -16.00
CA ILE A 56 -21.48 -0.74 -16.08
C ILE A 56 -21.06 -1.31 -14.73
N VAL A 57 -21.24 -0.56 -13.63
CA VAL A 57 -20.90 -1.02 -12.27
C VAL A 57 -21.70 -2.24 -11.89
N GLN A 58 -23.02 -2.22 -12.09
CA GLN A 58 -23.89 -3.34 -11.76
C GLN A 58 -23.53 -4.59 -12.55
N THR A 59 -23.24 -4.45 -13.85
CA THR A 59 -22.77 -5.57 -14.69
C THR A 59 -21.45 -6.13 -14.17
N GLY A 60 -20.52 -5.27 -13.73
CA GLY A 60 -19.26 -5.70 -13.11
C GLY A 60 -19.48 -6.51 -11.82
N ILE A 61 -20.36 -6.05 -10.94
CA ILE A 61 -20.72 -6.76 -9.70
C ILE A 61 -21.34 -8.13 -10.03
N CYS A 62 -22.34 -8.18 -10.91
CA CYS A 62 -22.97 -9.43 -11.32
C CYS A 62 -21.96 -10.42 -11.93
N THR A 63 -21.01 -9.92 -12.72
CA THR A 63 -19.96 -10.73 -13.34
C THR A 63 -19.02 -11.32 -12.27
N LEU A 64 -18.63 -10.51 -11.29
CA LEU A 64 -17.79 -10.96 -10.18
C LEU A 64 -18.51 -12.01 -9.32
N GLU A 65 -19.77 -11.75 -8.95
CA GLU A 65 -20.58 -12.71 -8.18
C GLU A 65 -20.78 -14.02 -8.94
N ALA A 66 -21.03 -13.97 -10.25
CA ALA A 66 -21.15 -15.16 -11.08
C ALA A 66 -19.85 -15.98 -11.11
N ALA A 67 -18.70 -15.30 -11.19
CA ALA A 67 -17.39 -15.96 -11.08
C ALA A 67 -17.19 -16.63 -9.71
N VAL A 68 -17.55 -15.96 -8.61
CA VAL A 68 -17.48 -16.52 -7.25
C VAL A 68 -18.36 -17.77 -7.13
N ARG A 69 -19.62 -17.70 -7.55
CA ARG A 69 -20.55 -18.84 -7.53
C ARG A 69 -20.03 -20.02 -8.35
N LEU A 70 -19.41 -19.76 -9.50
CA LEU A 70 -18.82 -20.80 -10.34
C LEU A 70 -17.60 -21.46 -9.67
N ILE A 71 -16.76 -20.69 -9.00
CA ILE A 71 -15.57 -21.19 -8.29
C ILE A 71 -15.98 -22.05 -7.09
N GLU A 72 -16.92 -21.57 -6.28
CA GLU A 72 -17.36 -22.26 -5.06
C GLU A 72 -18.32 -23.42 -5.33
N GLY A 73 -19.06 -23.37 -6.45
CA GLY A 73 -19.99 -24.44 -6.84
C GLY A 73 -19.32 -25.71 -7.36
N ARG A 74 -18.01 -25.67 -7.63
CA ARG A 74 -17.24 -26.78 -8.18
C ARG A 74 -16.47 -27.53 -7.09
N SER A 75 -16.93 -28.74 -6.76
CA SER A 75 -16.36 -29.57 -5.70
C SER A 75 -14.97 -30.14 -6.04
N ASP A 76 -14.63 -30.25 -7.32
CA ASP A 76 -13.34 -30.72 -7.83
C ASP A 76 -12.17 -29.83 -7.41
N TRP A 77 -12.38 -28.51 -7.36
CA TRP A 77 -11.36 -27.56 -6.94
C TRP A 77 -11.23 -27.45 -5.42
N ASN A 78 -12.30 -27.75 -4.67
CA ASN A 78 -12.38 -27.54 -3.21
C ASN A 78 -11.86 -26.15 -2.82
N ALA A 79 -12.37 -25.14 -3.52
CA ALA A 79 -11.94 -23.76 -3.48
C ALA A 79 -12.91 -22.91 -2.66
N ASN A 80 -12.39 -21.91 -1.94
CA ASN A 80 -13.20 -20.94 -1.18
C ASN A 80 -12.74 -19.52 -1.47
N VAL A 81 -13.65 -18.60 -1.80
CA VAL A 81 -13.30 -17.21 -2.07
C VAL A 81 -13.23 -16.43 -0.75
N VAL A 82 -12.02 -16.02 -0.37
CA VAL A 82 -11.77 -15.35 0.93
C VAL A 82 -11.73 -13.84 0.86
N TYR A 83 -11.52 -13.27 -0.33
CA TYR A 83 -11.45 -11.84 -0.53
C TYR A 83 -11.75 -11.46 -1.98
N GLY A 84 -12.29 -10.27 -2.20
CA GLY A 84 -12.45 -9.68 -3.52
C GLY A 84 -12.44 -8.15 -3.45
N ASP A 85 -11.83 -7.51 -4.45
CA ASP A 85 -11.78 -6.05 -4.57
C ASP A 85 -12.11 -5.65 -6.01
N THR A 86 -13.40 -5.44 -6.31
CA THR A 86 -13.97 -5.02 -7.61
C THR A 86 -13.68 -5.91 -8.81
N ASP A 87 -12.41 -6.07 -9.20
CA ASP A 87 -11.94 -6.77 -10.40
C ASP A 87 -11.04 -7.98 -10.07
N SER A 88 -10.88 -8.30 -8.77
CA SER A 88 -10.02 -9.38 -8.31
C SER A 88 -10.75 -10.29 -7.31
N VAL A 89 -10.43 -11.59 -7.37
CA VAL A 89 -10.89 -12.63 -6.43
C VAL A 89 -9.69 -13.37 -5.85
N PHE A 90 -9.73 -13.64 -4.56
CA PHE A 90 -8.71 -14.39 -3.83
C PHE A 90 -9.31 -15.74 -3.46
N VAL A 91 -8.76 -16.78 -4.06
CA VAL A 91 -9.25 -18.15 -3.90
C VAL A 91 -8.29 -18.90 -2.98
N LEU A 92 -8.80 -19.38 -1.85
CA LEU A 92 -8.08 -20.22 -0.91
C LEU A 92 -8.18 -21.68 -1.35
N LEU A 93 -7.02 -22.28 -1.65
CA LEU A 93 -6.85 -23.69 -1.95
C LEU A 93 -6.12 -24.37 -0.78
N LYS A 94 -6.87 -24.93 0.17
CA LYS A 94 -6.30 -25.51 1.40
C LYS A 94 -5.45 -26.74 1.09
N GLY A 95 -4.23 -26.79 1.65
CA GLY A 95 -3.34 -27.95 1.56
C GLY A 95 -2.76 -28.23 0.16
N ARG A 96 -2.89 -27.30 -0.79
CA ARG A 96 -2.35 -27.47 -2.15
C ARG A 96 -0.92 -26.94 -2.26
N SER A 97 -0.12 -27.59 -3.10
CA SER A 97 1.22 -27.12 -3.43
C SER A 97 1.16 -25.84 -4.29
N LYS A 98 2.27 -25.11 -4.38
CA LYS A 98 2.40 -23.97 -5.30
C LYS A 98 2.08 -24.36 -6.74
N ALA A 99 2.60 -25.50 -7.21
CA ALA A 99 2.38 -25.98 -8.57
C ALA A 99 0.89 -26.29 -8.83
N ASP A 100 0.24 -26.97 -7.89
CA ASP A 100 -1.20 -27.24 -7.96
C ASP A 100 -2.02 -25.95 -7.96
N ALA A 101 -1.64 -24.98 -7.13
CA ALA A 101 -2.34 -23.70 -7.06
C ALA A 101 -2.26 -22.92 -8.39
N PHE A 102 -1.12 -22.96 -9.10
CA PHE A 102 -1.03 -22.38 -10.44
C PHE A 102 -1.88 -23.14 -11.46
N ARG A 103 -1.87 -24.48 -11.43
CA ARG A 103 -2.66 -25.31 -12.34
C ARG A 103 -4.16 -25.06 -12.15
N ILE A 104 -4.65 -25.20 -10.92
CA ILE A 104 -6.07 -24.97 -10.57
C ILE A 104 -6.45 -23.51 -10.82
N GLY A 105 -5.58 -22.56 -10.49
CA GLY A 105 -5.83 -21.14 -10.76
C GLY A 105 -5.98 -20.83 -12.25
N GLN A 106 -5.23 -21.53 -13.12
CA GLN A 106 -5.35 -21.40 -14.57
C GLN A 106 -6.65 -22.04 -15.08
N GLU A 107 -7.00 -23.23 -14.58
CA GLU A 107 -8.28 -23.89 -14.90
C GLU A 107 -9.49 -23.01 -14.51
N ILE A 108 -9.43 -22.37 -13.34
CA ILE A 108 -10.44 -21.40 -12.89
C ILE A 108 -10.49 -20.21 -13.86
N ALA A 109 -9.35 -19.61 -14.19
CA ALA A 109 -9.27 -18.46 -15.08
C ALA A 109 -9.85 -18.76 -16.47
N ASP A 110 -9.55 -19.93 -17.04
CA ASP A 110 -10.03 -20.36 -18.34
C ASP A 110 -11.54 -20.65 -18.29
N THR A 111 -12.01 -21.35 -17.27
CA THR A 111 -13.45 -21.68 -17.10
C THR A 111 -14.29 -20.42 -16.94
N VAL A 112 -13.86 -19.47 -16.09
CA VAL A 112 -14.55 -18.18 -15.92
C VAL A 112 -14.47 -17.33 -17.19
N THR A 113 -13.37 -17.39 -17.94
CA THR A 113 -13.26 -16.67 -19.22
C THR A 113 -14.25 -17.21 -20.25
N VAL A 114 -14.41 -18.53 -20.35
CA VAL A 114 -15.34 -19.17 -21.28
C VAL A 114 -16.81 -18.88 -20.93
N SER A 115 -17.14 -18.73 -19.65
CA SER A 115 -18.51 -18.40 -19.22
C SER A 115 -18.92 -16.95 -19.47
N ASN A 116 -18.00 -16.09 -19.93
CA ASN A 116 -18.23 -14.67 -20.13
C ASN A 116 -18.18 -14.26 -21.61
N PRO A 117 -18.93 -13.21 -22.01
CA PRO A 117 -18.89 -12.71 -23.38
C PRO A 117 -17.53 -12.07 -23.71
N LYS A 118 -17.07 -12.22 -24.95
CA LYS A 118 -15.91 -11.45 -25.44
C LYS A 118 -16.24 -9.95 -25.33
N PRO A 119 -15.32 -9.09 -24.84
CA PRO A 119 -13.89 -9.32 -24.60
C PRO A 119 -13.51 -9.61 -23.13
N VAL A 120 -14.47 -9.98 -22.27
CA VAL A 120 -14.20 -10.22 -20.85
C VAL A 120 -13.31 -11.46 -20.70
N THR A 121 -12.20 -11.30 -19.98
CA THR A 121 -11.23 -12.38 -19.72
C THR A 121 -10.76 -12.30 -18.28
N LEU A 122 -10.73 -13.43 -17.59
CA LEU A 122 -10.10 -13.56 -16.28
C LEU A 122 -8.67 -14.05 -16.47
N LYS A 123 -7.72 -13.42 -15.79
CA LYS A 123 -6.31 -13.78 -15.89
C LYS A 123 -5.76 -14.16 -14.52
N LEU A 124 -5.13 -15.33 -14.42
CA LEU A 124 -4.28 -15.64 -13.28
C LEU A 124 -3.04 -14.73 -13.31
N GLU A 125 -2.94 -13.83 -12.34
CA GLU A 125 -1.76 -12.95 -12.24
C GLU A 125 -0.65 -13.54 -11.38
N LYS A 126 -0.99 -14.13 -10.24
CA LYS A 126 -0.04 -14.57 -9.22
C LYS A 126 -0.69 -15.54 -8.23
N VAL A 127 0.15 -16.29 -7.52
CA VAL A 127 -0.23 -17.14 -6.39
C VAL A 127 0.47 -16.62 -5.13
N TYR A 128 -0.26 -16.54 -4.02
CA TYR A 128 0.32 -16.21 -2.71
C TYR A 128 0.56 -17.49 -1.90
N MET A 129 1.82 -17.77 -1.56
CA MET A 129 2.16 -18.82 -0.60
C MET A 129 2.31 -18.18 0.79
N GLY A 130 1.17 -18.02 1.46
CA GLY A 130 1.06 -17.20 2.67
C GLY A 130 0.53 -15.80 2.34
N CYS A 131 -0.55 -15.42 3.01
CA CYS A 131 -1.18 -14.11 2.87
C CYS A 131 -1.83 -13.72 4.20
N VAL A 132 -1.68 -12.45 4.57
CA VAL A 132 -2.33 -11.84 5.72
C VAL A 132 -3.28 -10.78 5.19
N LEU A 133 -4.57 -11.02 5.39
CA LEU A 133 -5.65 -10.09 5.05
C LEU A 133 -6.02 -9.32 6.31
N VAL A 134 -5.66 -8.04 6.38
CA VAL A 134 -5.92 -7.20 7.57
C VAL A 134 -7.29 -6.55 7.48
N SER A 135 -7.57 -5.89 6.35
CA SER A 135 -8.87 -5.28 6.08
C SER A 135 -9.04 -5.08 4.57
N LYS A 136 -10.21 -4.55 4.15
CA LYS A 136 -10.40 -4.11 2.76
C LYS A 136 -9.24 -3.21 2.33
N LYS A 137 -8.62 -3.54 1.19
CA LYS A 137 -7.46 -2.85 0.58
C LYS A 137 -6.19 -2.82 1.44
N ARG A 138 -6.12 -3.61 2.51
CA ARG A 138 -4.94 -3.74 3.40
C ARG A 138 -4.58 -5.21 3.56
N TYR A 139 -3.58 -5.64 2.80
CA TYR A 139 -3.10 -7.02 2.83
C TYR A 139 -1.64 -7.11 2.43
N VAL A 140 -1.02 -8.22 2.81
CA VAL A 140 0.33 -8.58 2.41
C VAL A 140 0.39 -10.06 2.08
N GLY A 141 1.17 -10.43 1.07
CA GLY A 141 1.37 -11.83 0.74
C GLY A 141 2.70 -12.08 0.06
N TYR A 142 3.17 -13.32 0.18
CA TYR A 142 4.39 -13.79 -0.45
C TYR A 142 4.06 -14.29 -1.86
N LYS A 143 4.21 -13.42 -2.86
CA LYS A 143 3.73 -13.65 -4.22
C LYS A 143 4.74 -14.42 -5.07
N TYR A 144 4.17 -15.25 -5.92
CA TYR A 144 4.83 -15.98 -6.99
C TYR A 144 4.11 -15.66 -8.29
N GLU A 145 4.86 -15.28 -9.32
CA GLU A 145 4.32 -14.96 -10.65
C GLU A 145 4.45 -16.16 -11.62
N SER A 146 5.27 -17.17 -11.27
CA SER A 146 5.37 -18.42 -12.03
C SER A 146 5.61 -19.64 -11.11
N PRO A 147 5.26 -20.86 -11.56
CA PRO A 147 5.57 -22.08 -10.83
C PRO A 147 7.07 -22.30 -10.63
N ALA A 148 7.88 -21.89 -11.60
CA ALA A 148 9.34 -22.02 -11.60
C ALA A 148 10.06 -21.00 -10.70
N GLN A 149 9.35 -20.00 -10.17
CA GLN A 149 9.94 -19.02 -9.25
C GLN A 149 10.13 -19.67 -7.87
N ASP A 150 11.38 -19.85 -7.44
CA ASP A 150 11.69 -20.47 -6.15
C ASP A 150 11.50 -19.52 -4.96
N VAL A 151 11.95 -18.27 -5.12
CA VAL A 151 11.88 -17.25 -4.07
C VAL A 151 10.70 -16.32 -4.35
N GLY A 152 9.74 -16.29 -3.43
CA GLY A 152 8.61 -15.36 -3.49
C GLY A 152 9.06 -13.92 -3.28
N VAL A 153 8.20 -12.99 -3.66
CA VAL A 153 8.39 -11.55 -3.41
C VAL A 153 7.29 -11.09 -2.49
N ILE A 154 7.60 -10.31 -1.45
CA ILE A 154 6.56 -9.74 -0.59
C ILE A 154 5.84 -8.63 -1.36
N GLU A 155 4.53 -8.79 -1.56
CA GLU A 155 3.66 -7.74 -2.08
C GLU A 155 2.83 -7.17 -0.94
N SER A 156 2.99 -5.87 -0.70
CA SER A 156 2.27 -5.12 0.32
C SER A 156 1.26 -4.17 -0.33
N LYS A 157 0.02 -4.16 0.15
CA LYS A 157 -1.06 -3.31 -0.35
C LYS A 157 -1.71 -2.60 0.82
N GLY A 158 -1.69 -1.27 0.81
CA GLY A 158 -2.36 -0.41 1.81
C GLY A 158 -1.81 -0.47 3.24
N ILE A 159 -0.82 -1.31 3.52
CA ILE A 159 -0.13 -1.40 4.81
C ILE A 159 1.01 -0.38 4.91
N GLU A 160 1.47 -0.14 6.13
CA GLU A 160 2.37 0.96 6.52
C GLU A 160 3.72 0.91 5.80
N THR A 161 4.15 -0.26 5.28
CA THR A 161 5.37 -0.43 4.48
C THR A 161 5.37 0.37 3.17
N VAL A 162 4.21 0.56 2.54
CA VAL A 162 4.08 1.24 1.23
C VAL A 162 3.45 2.63 1.35
N ARG A 163 2.90 2.96 2.51
CA ARG A 163 2.31 4.28 2.73
C ARG A 163 3.40 5.30 3.00
N ARG A 164 3.27 6.49 2.42
CA ARG A 164 4.25 7.58 2.55
C ARG A 164 3.91 8.55 3.70
N ASP A 165 2.87 8.28 4.47
CA ASP A 165 2.47 9.08 5.63
C ASP A 165 3.09 8.58 6.95
N SER A 166 3.70 7.39 6.92
CA SER A 166 4.52 6.81 7.98
C SER A 166 5.99 7.25 7.87
N CYS A 167 6.78 6.94 8.89
CA CYS A 167 8.23 7.17 8.91
C CYS A 167 9.02 5.87 8.62
N GLY A 168 10.30 6.01 8.29
CA GLY A 168 11.19 4.90 8.01
C GLY A 168 11.29 3.87 9.15
N VAL A 169 11.20 4.30 10.41
CA VAL A 169 11.20 3.40 11.57
C VAL A 169 10.09 2.35 11.48
N VAL A 170 8.88 2.77 11.14
CA VAL A 170 7.72 1.88 11.01
C VAL A 170 7.86 0.99 9.78
N GLN A 171 8.25 1.58 8.65
CA GLN A 171 8.40 0.86 7.39
C GLN A 171 9.46 -0.25 7.51
N ASN A 172 10.61 0.06 8.08
CA ASN A 172 11.72 -0.88 8.27
C ASN A 172 11.36 -2.00 9.26
N ALA A 173 10.76 -1.64 10.41
CA ALA A 173 10.30 -2.62 11.40
C ALA A 173 9.29 -3.60 10.79
N MET A 174 8.29 -3.08 10.08
CA MET A 174 7.23 -3.89 9.48
C MET A 174 7.78 -4.75 8.33
N GLN A 175 8.61 -4.20 7.45
CA GLN A 175 9.21 -4.94 6.34
C GLN A 175 10.09 -6.10 6.84
N SER A 176 10.95 -5.85 7.83
CA SER A 176 11.78 -6.90 8.42
C SER A 176 10.93 -7.97 9.11
N SER A 177 9.91 -7.57 9.87
CA SER A 177 9.02 -8.50 10.56
C SER A 177 8.25 -9.40 9.59
N LEU A 178 7.71 -8.82 8.52
CA LEU A 178 7.02 -9.56 7.45
C LEU A 178 7.98 -10.49 6.70
N GLN A 179 9.21 -10.06 6.44
CA GLN A 179 10.22 -10.91 5.82
C GLN A 179 10.54 -12.12 6.68
N THR A 180 10.78 -11.92 7.97
CA THR A 180 11.01 -13.02 8.91
C THR A 180 9.77 -13.92 9.00
N LEU A 181 8.57 -13.36 9.07
CA LEU A 181 7.32 -14.14 9.13
C LEU A 181 7.14 -15.04 7.91
N PHE A 182 7.25 -14.51 6.69
CA PHE A 182 7.02 -15.29 5.47
C PHE A 182 8.15 -16.28 5.16
N THR A 183 9.38 -16.01 5.59
CA THR A 183 10.51 -16.93 5.33
C THR A 183 10.62 -18.03 6.39
N SER A 184 10.40 -17.70 7.67
CA SER A 184 10.62 -18.63 8.78
C SER A 184 9.34 -19.24 9.36
N CYS A 185 8.18 -18.64 9.11
CA CYS A 185 6.90 -19.00 9.73
C CYS A 185 6.93 -19.07 11.27
N ASP A 186 7.85 -18.35 11.91
CA ASP A 186 8.09 -18.41 13.35
C ASP A 186 7.92 -17.01 13.98
N LEU A 187 6.84 -16.86 14.76
CA LEU A 187 6.52 -15.62 15.46
C LEU A 187 7.54 -15.27 16.56
N SER A 188 8.24 -16.27 17.11
CA SER A 188 9.25 -16.05 18.14
C SER A 188 10.44 -15.26 17.58
N LYS A 189 10.85 -15.58 16.34
CA LYS A 189 11.92 -14.85 15.63
C LYS A 189 11.52 -13.42 15.30
N VAL A 190 10.25 -13.21 14.95
CA VAL A 190 9.72 -11.85 14.72
C VAL A 190 9.77 -11.03 16.01
N LYS A 191 9.33 -11.59 17.14
CA LYS A 191 9.38 -10.94 18.45
C LYS A 191 10.80 -10.53 18.82
N VAL A 192 11.75 -11.45 18.76
CA VAL A 192 13.17 -11.17 19.08
C VAL A 192 13.75 -10.09 18.16
N GLY A 193 13.38 -10.11 16.87
CA GLY A 193 13.78 -9.07 15.92
C GLY A 193 13.26 -7.68 16.28
N LEU A 194 12.00 -7.58 16.69
CA LEU A 194 11.37 -6.32 17.13
C LEU A 194 11.98 -5.80 18.43
N GLU A 195 12.16 -6.65 19.44
CA GLU A 195 12.79 -6.27 20.72
C GLU A 195 14.20 -5.72 20.50
N LYS A 196 15.00 -6.37 19.64
CA LYS A 196 16.32 -5.89 19.25
C LYS A 196 16.25 -4.54 18.54
N TYR A 197 15.28 -4.33 17.66
CA TYR A 197 15.10 -3.07 16.96
C TYR A 197 14.69 -1.94 17.91
N TRP A 198 13.84 -2.21 18.90
CA TRP A 198 13.48 -1.25 19.94
C TRP A 198 14.68 -0.82 20.78
N LEU A 199 15.54 -1.76 21.17
CA LEU A 199 16.80 -1.44 21.86
C LEU A 199 17.70 -0.54 21.00
N GLN A 200 17.83 -0.82 19.71
CA GLN A 200 18.60 0.03 18.79
C GLN A 200 18.04 1.46 18.68
N ILE A 201 16.71 1.61 18.71
CA ILE A 201 16.06 2.93 18.74
C ILE A 201 16.44 3.66 20.02
N LEU A 202 16.30 3.02 21.18
CA LEU A 202 16.59 3.61 22.50
C LEU A 202 18.06 3.98 22.67
N GLU A 203 18.97 3.20 22.10
CA GLU A 203 20.43 3.44 22.11
C GLU A 203 20.88 4.43 21.02
N ASN A 204 19.95 5.09 20.31
CA ASN A 204 20.24 6.04 19.23
C ASN A 204 21.11 5.45 18.09
N ARG A 205 20.94 4.16 17.78
CA ARG A 205 21.65 3.46 16.69
C ARG A 205 20.92 3.52 15.36
N VAL A 206 19.67 4.02 15.33
CA VAL A 206 18.88 4.18 14.11
C VAL A 206 19.12 5.57 13.50
N PRO A 207 19.35 5.68 12.19
CA PRO A 207 19.56 6.98 11.53
C PRO A 207 18.38 7.94 11.70
N LEU A 208 18.66 9.22 11.97
CA LEU A 208 17.63 10.25 12.15
C LEU A 208 16.65 10.37 10.97
N LYS A 209 17.11 10.14 9.74
CA LYS A 209 16.28 10.15 8.53
C LYS A 209 15.06 9.23 8.62
N ASP A 210 15.18 8.12 9.37
CA ASP A 210 14.11 7.13 9.49
C ASP A 210 13.00 7.61 10.45
N PHE A 211 13.28 8.62 11.28
CA PHE A 211 12.30 9.24 12.18
C PHE A 211 11.52 10.38 11.51
N VAL A 212 11.91 10.80 10.31
CA VAL A 212 11.28 11.93 9.60
C VAL A 212 9.94 11.48 9.00
N PHE A 213 8.88 12.18 9.36
CA PHE A 213 7.60 12.13 8.64
C PHE A 213 7.61 13.14 7.50
N ALA A 214 6.87 12.88 6.42
CA ALA A 214 6.66 13.83 5.34
C ALA A 214 5.20 13.83 4.89
N LYS A 215 4.43 14.85 5.28
CA LYS A 215 2.98 14.93 4.99
C LYS A 215 2.66 16.14 4.11
N GLU A 216 1.66 15.96 3.24
CA GLU A 216 1.21 16.99 2.32
C GLU A 216 0.48 18.11 3.08
N VAL A 217 0.86 19.36 2.78
CA VAL A 217 0.28 20.55 3.40
C VAL A 217 -0.59 21.28 2.36
N ARG A 218 -1.80 21.69 2.77
CA ARG A 218 -2.78 22.43 1.97
C ARG A 218 -3.25 23.65 2.76
N LEU A 219 -2.36 24.63 2.92
CA LEU A 219 -2.67 25.87 3.63
C LEU A 219 -3.92 26.53 3.03
N GLY A 220 -4.75 27.12 3.88
CA GLY A 220 -6.04 27.73 3.51
C GLY A 220 -7.23 26.76 3.43
N THR A 221 -7.02 25.43 3.44
CA THR A 221 -8.13 24.45 3.43
C THR A 221 -8.49 23.89 4.81
N TYR A 222 -7.67 24.15 5.82
CA TYR A 222 -7.87 23.60 7.16
C TYR A 222 -8.80 24.48 7.99
N THR A 223 -9.72 23.85 8.72
CA THR A 223 -10.56 24.55 9.71
C THR A 223 -9.71 25.02 10.89
N ASN A 224 -10.11 26.14 11.51
CA ASN A 224 -9.41 26.71 12.65
C ASN A 224 -9.22 25.68 13.77
N GLY A 225 -7.99 25.51 14.25
CA GLY A 225 -7.63 24.60 15.34
C GLY A 225 -7.36 23.14 14.96
N SER A 226 -7.58 22.73 13.70
CA SER A 226 -7.38 21.34 13.23
C SER A 226 -6.18 21.18 12.27
N ALA A 227 -5.24 22.12 12.29
CA ALA A 227 -4.08 22.07 11.39
C ALA A 227 -3.20 20.84 11.70
N PRO A 228 -2.82 20.05 10.68
CA PRO A 228 -1.95 18.90 10.89
C PRO A 228 -0.54 19.35 11.34
N PRO A 229 0.25 18.47 11.98
CA PRO A 229 1.59 18.81 12.46
C PRO A 229 2.50 19.43 11.39
N ALA A 230 2.42 18.94 10.15
CA ALA A 230 3.18 19.47 9.03
C ALA A 230 2.81 20.93 8.69
N ALA A 231 1.52 21.30 8.79
CA ALA A 231 1.07 22.67 8.56
C ALA A 231 1.57 23.62 9.66
N LEU A 232 1.62 23.16 10.91
CA LEU A 232 2.18 23.95 12.02
C LEU A 232 3.68 24.21 11.86
N VAL A 233 4.43 23.21 11.38
CA VAL A 233 5.85 23.40 11.03
C VAL A 233 6.00 24.45 9.92
N SER A 234 5.13 24.42 8.91
CA SER A 234 5.11 25.45 7.87
C SER A 234 4.78 26.83 8.42
N THR A 235 3.76 26.97 9.27
CA THR A 235 3.41 28.27 9.88
C THR A 235 4.54 28.82 10.74
N LYS A 236 5.25 27.96 11.50
CA LYS A 236 6.45 28.36 12.26
C LYS A 236 7.58 28.83 11.34
N ALA A 237 7.78 28.18 10.20
CA ALA A 237 8.76 28.59 9.20
C ALA A 237 8.41 29.94 8.57
N MET A 238 7.13 30.14 8.19
CA MET A 238 6.60 31.39 7.65
C MET A 238 6.72 32.57 8.62
N GLY A 239 6.60 32.31 9.92
CA GLY A 239 6.82 33.33 10.96
C GLY A 239 8.27 33.81 11.06
N LYS A 240 9.25 33.00 10.62
CA LYS A 240 10.67 33.40 10.53
C LYS A 240 10.98 34.05 9.19
N ASP A 241 10.49 33.46 8.11
CA ASP A 241 10.63 33.95 6.74
C ASP A 241 9.29 33.80 6.00
N PRO A 242 8.59 34.91 5.70
CA PRO A 242 7.33 34.88 4.96
C PRO A 242 7.41 34.16 3.61
N ARG A 243 8.59 34.04 2.99
CA ARG A 243 8.80 33.35 1.71
C ARG A 243 8.90 31.83 1.85
N ALA A 244 8.95 31.30 3.06
CA ALA A 244 8.98 29.86 3.35
C ALA A 244 7.59 29.19 3.26
N GLU A 245 6.63 29.82 2.60
CA GLU A 245 5.30 29.26 2.39
C GLU A 245 5.38 28.00 1.49
N PRO A 246 4.86 26.85 1.96
CA PRO A 246 4.82 25.63 1.16
C PRO A 246 3.84 25.76 0.01
N ARG A 247 4.17 25.15 -1.12
CA ARG A 247 3.26 25.03 -2.27
C ARG A 247 2.08 24.13 -1.92
N TYR A 248 1.00 24.25 -2.69
CA TYR A 248 -0.17 23.40 -2.52
C TYR A 248 0.19 21.91 -2.66
N ALA A 249 -0.17 21.11 -1.64
CA ALA A 249 0.15 19.70 -1.51
C ALA A 249 1.67 19.38 -1.47
N GLU A 250 2.50 20.36 -1.11
CA GLU A 250 3.91 20.12 -0.84
C GLU A 250 4.08 19.25 0.41
N ARG A 251 5.03 18.31 0.37
CA ARG A 251 5.32 17.43 1.51
C ARG A 251 6.33 18.08 2.44
N VAL A 252 5.86 18.46 3.61
CA VAL A 252 6.68 19.14 4.62
C VAL A 252 7.20 18.11 5.63
N PRO A 253 8.52 18.01 5.81
CA PRO A 253 9.10 17.05 6.73
C PRO A 253 9.07 17.54 8.18
N TYR A 254 8.86 16.62 9.12
CA TYR A 254 8.92 16.92 10.56
C TYR A 254 9.35 15.71 11.40
N ILE A 255 9.85 15.99 12.59
CA ILE A 255 10.29 15.01 13.60
C ILE A 255 9.55 15.30 14.91
N VAL A 256 9.24 14.25 15.68
CA VAL A 256 8.62 14.37 17.01
C VAL A 256 9.71 14.32 18.08
N VAL A 257 9.78 15.38 18.89
CA VAL A 257 10.78 15.54 19.96
C VAL A 257 10.17 15.35 21.34
N ASN A 258 11.03 15.16 22.34
CA ASN A 258 10.62 15.12 23.74
C ASN A 258 10.10 16.49 24.18
N GLY A 259 9.15 16.47 25.11
CA GLY A 259 8.63 17.66 25.76
C GLY A 259 7.97 17.32 27.10
N PRO A 260 7.36 18.32 27.76
CA PRO A 260 6.82 18.15 29.09
C PRO A 260 5.68 17.12 29.11
N PRO A 261 5.45 16.45 30.26
CA PRO A 261 4.31 15.54 30.43
C PRO A 261 2.99 16.21 30.07
N GLY A 262 2.13 15.53 29.29
CA GLY A 262 0.82 16.04 28.87
C GLY A 262 0.84 17.01 27.68
N ALA A 263 2.01 17.33 27.11
CA ALA A 263 2.09 18.14 25.90
C ALA A 263 1.37 17.47 24.73
N ARG A 264 0.67 18.28 23.91
CA ARG A 264 0.00 17.78 22.72
C ARG A 264 1.04 17.44 21.66
N LEU A 265 0.79 16.38 20.88
CA LEU A 265 1.70 15.95 19.81
C LEU A 265 2.07 17.08 18.84
N VAL A 266 1.10 17.93 18.51
CA VAL A 266 1.27 19.09 17.62
C VAL A 266 2.24 20.15 18.14
N ASP A 267 2.48 20.21 19.44
CA ASP A 267 3.43 21.14 20.05
C ASP A 267 4.85 20.55 20.06
N LEU A 268 4.96 19.22 19.96
CA LEU A 268 6.19 18.44 20.00
C LEU A 268 6.82 18.18 18.62
N VAL A 269 6.35 18.87 17.58
CA VAL A 269 6.91 18.72 16.22
C VAL A 269 7.85 19.86 15.85
N VAL A 270 8.95 19.48 15.20
CA VAL A 270 9.99 20.39 14.69
C VAL A 270 10.39 19.99 13.28
N SER A 271 10.89 20.94 12.49
CA SER A 271 11.50 20.62 11.19
C SER A 271 12.85 19.91 11.40
N PRO A 272 13.31 19.09 10.45
CA PRO A 272 14.65 18.49 10.53
C PRO A 272 15.76 19.53 10.65
N ASN A 273 15.66 20.66 9.95
CA ASN A 273 16.63 21.74 10.02
C ASN A 273 16.67 22.37 11.42
N ASP A 274 15.50 22.68 12.01
CA ASP A 274 15.44 23.23 13.38
C ASP A 274 15.96 22.23 14.42
N PHE A 275 15.72 20.92 14.20
CA PHE A 275 16.29 19.86 15.04
C PHE A 275 17.82 19.84 14.95
N PHE A 276 18.37 20.00 13.75
CA PHE A 276 19.81 20.04 13.51
C PHE A 276 20.48 21.28 14.10
N ASP A 277 19.89 22.46 13.93
CA ASP A 277 20.44 23.71 14.44
C ASP A 277 20.38 23.80 15.98
N LYS A 278 19.40 23.11 16.59
CA LYS A 278 19.14 23.14 18.04
C LYS A 278 19.30 21.76 18.68
N ARG A 279 20.26 20.95 18.21
CA ARG A 279 20.55 19.60 18.74
C ARG A 279 20.75 19.53 20.26
N MET A 280 21.27 20.60 20.87
CA MET A 280 21.46 20.66 22.33
C MET A 280 20.15 20.84 23.11
N ARG A 281 19.07 21.29 22.45
CA ARG A 281 17.77 21.55 23.07
C ARG A 281 16.74 20.47 22.77
N TYR A 282 16.91 19.73 21.69
CA TYR A 282 15.94 18.74 21.23
C TYR A 282 16.54 17.33 21.24
N SER A 283 15.77 16.39 21.79
CA SER A 283 16.01 14.96 21.67
C SER A 283 14.79 14.29 21.05
N VAL A 284 15.02 13.25 20.24
CA VAL A 284 13.94 12.50 19.59
C VAL A 284 13.11 11.77 20.65
N ASN A 285 11.79 11.77 20.49
CA ASN A 285 10.92 11.05 21.40
C ASN A 285 10.81 9.57 21.04
N TYR A 286 11.82 8.77 21.39
CA TYR A 286 11.87 7.34 21.07
C TYR A 286 10.65 6.56 21.57
N HIS A 287 10.14 6.88 22.76
CA HIS A 287 8.94 6.25 23.31
C HIS A 287 7.71 6.50 22.42
N TYR A 288 7.54 7.72 21.91
CA TYR A 288 6.46 8.00 20.94
C TYR A 288 6.58 7.12 19.69
N TYR A 289 7.78 6.97 19.12
CA TYR A 289 7.95 6.14 17.93
C TYR A 289 7.72 4.64 18.24
N ILE A 290 8.19 4.14 19.37
CA ILE A 290 7.99 2.74 19.77
C ILE A 290 6.50 2.50 20.08
N ASP A 291 5.92 3.24 21.02
CA ASP A 291 4.59 2.94 21.54
C ASP A 291 3.46 3.36 20.59
N LYS A 292 3.57 4.54 19.96
CA LYS A 292 2.49 5.09 19.13
C LYS A 292 2.62 4.78 17.65
N GLN A 293 3.80 4.40 17.16
CA GLN A 293 4.02 4.14 15.74
C GLN A 293 4.30 2.67 15.45
N VAL A 294 5.19 2.03 16.21
CA VAL A 294 5.54 0.61 15.99
C VAL A 294 4.58 -0.33 16.70
N ARG A 295 4.31 -0.11 17.99
CA ARG A 295 3.45 -0.97 18.82
C ARG A 295 1.96 -0.78 18.54
N HIS A 296 1.57 0.32 17.89
CA HIS A 296 0.18 0.47 17.42
C HIS A 296 -0.22 -0.62 16.38
N LEU A 297 0.73 -1.44 15.92
CA LEU A 297 0.46 -2.70 15.22
C LEU A 297 -0.26 -3.76 16.10
N ASP A 298 -0.16 -3.70 17.43
CA ASP A 298 -0.83 -4.62 18.38
C ASP A 298 -2.26 -4.20 18.72
N ASP A 299 -2.60 -2.90 18.66
CA ASP A 299 -3.92 -2.37 19.06
C ASP A 299 -5.00 -2.52 17.96
N ALA A 300 -4.62 -3.00 16.77
CA ALA A 300 -5.57 -3.52 15.81
C ALA A 300 -5.98 -4.93 16.26
N ARG A 301 -6.88 -4.99 17.25
CA ARG A 301 -7.55 -6.19 17.80
C ARG A 301 -7.54 -7.36 16.79
N LEU A 302 -6.61 -8.29 17.00
CA LEU A 302 -6.77 -9.70 16.62
C LEU A 302 -7.91 -10.31 17.42
#